data_AF-A0A355S1C9-F1
#
_entry.id   AF-A0A355S1C9-F1
#
_cell.length_a   1.000
_cell.length_b   1.000
_cell.length_c   1.000
_cell.angle_alpha   90.00
_cell.angle_beta   90.00
_cell.angle_gamma   90.00
#
_symmetry.space_group_name_H-M   'P 1'
#
loop_
_entity.id
_entity.type
_entity.pdbx_description
1 polymer ?
#
loop_
_entity_poly.entity_id
_entity_poly.type
_entity_poly.pdbx_seq_one_letter_code
_entity_poly.pdbx_strand_id
1 'polypeptide(L)'
;ANKRQVGFLFQNYALWPNMTVYKNISFGLSNIKKEMPKVDFEAKRTDALIKILDRPEGVRKIYDECRDKNGKIDENKVCIRLIDEYEISIYTAKTLMGYRAFDSADNFDSAKAHAEKLKANLKKIKEKYEAEGCMLNDRFEVVRQGKVEKSVRKLTEEEIDLIVRRVARIVKIGMFMDRYPNELSGGQQQRVAIARTLAPEPKVLFMDEPLSNLDAKLRIEMRSELQRLHIDTGITFIYVTHDQLEAMTLATKICLINNGVLQQYDAPLDIYKKPDNLFVADFVGNPAINFIEARGKQQSDGSILMTIFDGSQVIFAPDEKLNLSDWYAKADRDGEEKSEALIEKSNKDIPFRYHVHMVNEIGESDKEKAADNEDFVIGIRPEFLNLNDNGSIEGEIYSAMPTGMETMIKVRIKNYLLTGVVFGGVLYKIGQQIKLDFNGKDILLFSRKNGKLITRGSIKVKQ
;
A
#
# COMPACT_ATOMS: atom_id res chain seq x y z
N ALA A 1 -11.27 -19.48 -3.72
CA ALA A 1 -10.49 -18.76 -2.68
C ALA A 1 -10.08 -19.64 -1.50
N ASN A 2 -11.02 -20.27 -0.76
CA ASN A 2 -10.73 -20.93 0.54
C ASN A 2 -9.65 -22.03 0.55
N LYS A 3 -9.47 -22.80 -0.52
CA LYS A 3 -8.38 -23.80 -0.63
C LYS A 3 -6.99 -23.18 -0.83
N ARG A 4 -6.90 -21.95 -1.36
CA ARG A 4 -5.64 -21.29 -1.75
C ARG A 4 -5.15 -20.24 -0.74
N GLN A 5 -5.83 -20.06 0.40
CA GLN A 5 -5.47 -19.05 1.43
C GLN A 5 -5.29 -17.64 0.86
N VAL A 6 -6.17 -17.23 -0.04
CA VAL A 6 -6.18 -15.90 -0.67
C VAL A 6 -7.33 -15.06 -0.13
N GLY A 7 -7.06 -13.79 0.17
CA GLY A 7 -8.05 -12.79 0.51
C GLY A 7 -8.32 -11.85 -0.67
N PHE A 8 -9.56 -11.40 -0.82
CA PHE A 8 -9.94 -10.40 -1.81
C PHE A 8 -10.67 -9.23 -1.12
N LEU A 9 -10.31 -8.01 -1.48
CA LEU A 9 -10.96 -6.78 -1.05
C LEU A 9 -11.38 -6.01 -2.31
N PHE A 10 -12.67 -5.72 -2.44
CA PHE A 10 -13.25 -4.99 -3.57
C PHE A 10 -13.61 -3.56 -3.18
N GLN A 11 -13.69 -2.68 -4.17
CA GLN A 11 -14.09 -1.26 -4.05
C GLN A 11 -15.36 -1.03 -3.23
N ASN A 12 -16.38 -1.90 -3.37
CA ASN A 12 -17.67 -1.75 -2.70
C ASN A 12 -17.71 -2.32 -1.28
N TYR A 13 -16.56 -2.76 -0.74
CA TYR A 13 -16.38 -3.40 0.58
C TYR A 13 -17.13 -4.73 0.79
N ALA A 14 -18.17 -5.00 -0.01
CA ALA A 14 -19.02 -6.19 -0.03
C ALA A 14 -19.51 -6.61 1.37
N LEU A 15 -19.80 -5.65 2.26
CA LEU A 15 -20.28 -5.92 3.63
C LEU A 15 -21.74 -6.40 3.62
N TRP A 16 -22.09 -7.28 4.55
CA TRP A 16 -23.48 -7.68 4.77
C TRP A 16 -24.19 -6.62 5.63
N PRO A 17 -25.19 -5.88 5.08
CA PRO A 17 -25.81 -4.75 5.77
C PRO A 17 -26.65 -5.17 6.98
N ASN A 18 -27.15 -6.39 6.98
CA ASN A 18 -27.98 -6.98 8.04
C ASN A 18 -27.18 -7.72 9.13
N MET A 19 -25.85 -7.64 9.09
CA MET A 19 -24.96 -8.25 10.06
C MET A 19 -24.20 -7.17 10.82
N THR A 20 -23.99 -7.36 12.12
CA THR A 20 -23.09 -6.48 12.90
C THR A 20 -21.65 -6.60 12.40
N VAL A 21 -20.77 -5.70 12.83
CA VAL A 21 -19.32 -5.78 12.55
C VAL A 21 -18.74 -7.13 12.96
N TYR A 22 -19.06 -7.62 14.16
CA TYR A 22 -18.63 -8.95 14.63
C TYR A 22 -19.07 -10.06 13.68
N LYS A 23 -20.33 -10.04 13.25
CA LYS A 23 -20.90 -11.05 12.35
C LYS A 23 -20.27 -10.98 10.95
N ASN A 24 -20.02 -9.78 10.44
CA ASN A 24 -19.33 -9.59 9.16
C ASN A 24 -17.94 -10.25 9.15
N ILE A 25 -17.17 -10.09 10.23
CA ILE A 25 -15.82 -10.65 10.33
C ILE A 25 -15.86 -12.17 10.58
N SER A 26 -16.72 -12.63 11.50
CA SER A 26 -16.81 -14.04 11.89
C SER A 26 -17.44 -14.95 10.83
N PHE A 27 -18.29 -14.42 9.95
CA PHE A 27 -19.03 -15.22 8.96
C PHE A 27 -18.12 -16.10 8.09
N GLY A 28 -16.98 -15.56 7.66
CA GLY A 28 -16.00 -16.30 6.86
C GLY A 28 -15.33 -17.45 7.62
N LEU A 29 -15.23 -17.35 8.95
CA LEU A 29 -14.53 -18.30 9.82
C LEU A 29 -15.40 -19.52 10.17
N SER A 30 -16.71 -19.31 10.38
CA SER A 30 -17.64 -20.37 10.81
C SER A 30 -17.75 -21.55 9.84
N ASN A 31 -17.43 -21.31 8.56
CA ASN A 31 -17.49 -22.31 7.49
C ASN A 31 -16.11 -22.90 7.13
N ILE A 32 -15.04 -22.50 7.81
CA ILE A 32 -13.71 -23.05 7.57
C ILE A 32 -13.64 -24.44 8.20
N LYS A 33 -13.49 -25.45 7.34
CA LYS A 33 -13.18 -26.84 7.73
C LYS A 33 -11.79 -27.17 7.21
N LYS A 34 -10.83 -27.34 8.12
CA LYS A 34 -9.42 -27.62 7.82
C LYS A 34 -8.88 -28.65 8.80
N GLU A 35 -7.81 -29.30 8.41
CA GLU A 35 -7.03 -30.15 9.31
C GLU A 35 -6.29 -29.26 10.31
N MET A 36 -6.60 -29.42 11.60
CA MET A 36 -6.08 -28.58 12.68
C MET A 36 -5.69 -29.46 13.88
N PRO A 37 -4.76 -29.00 14.74
CA PRO A 37 -4.50 -29.64 16.02
C PRO A 37 -5.78 -29.89 16.81
N LYS A 38 -5.88 -31.07 17.41
CA LYS A 38 -6.90 -31.37 18.42
C LYS A 38 -6.47 -30.65 19.69
N VAL A 39 -7.28 -29.69 20.14
CA VAL A 39 -7.01 -28.84 21.30
C VAL A 39 -8.07 -29.11 22.35
N ASP A 40 -7.65 -29.23 23.61
CA ASP A 40 -8.58 -29.24 24.74
C ASP A 40 -8.87 -27.79 25.18
N PHE A 41 -10.00 -27.25 24.72
CA PHE A 41 -10.39 -25.87 25.01
C PHE A 41 -10.77 -25.66 26.47
N GLU A 42 -11.26 -26.69 27.15
CA GLU A 42 -11.57 -26.59 28.57
C GLU A 42 -10.28 -26.38 29.36
N ALA A 43 -9.25 -27.20 29.12
CA ALA A 43 -7.93 -27.05 29.72
C ALA A 43 -7.32 -25.68 29.42
N LYS A 44 -7.36 -25.24 28.15
CA LYS A 44 -6.83 -23.94 27.73
C LYS A 44 -7.54 -22.76 28.43
N ARG A 45 -8.87 -22.80 28.52
CA ARG A 45 -9.67 -21.78 29.21
C ARG A 45 -9.39 -21.80 30.71
N THR A 46 -9.33 -22.98 31.31
CA THR A 46 -9.02 -23.15 32.73
C THR A 46 -7.64 -22.58 33.07
N ASP A 47 -6.62 -22.86 32.26
CA ASP A 47 -5.28 -22.28 32.43
C ASP A 47 -5.26 -20.75 32.30
N ALA A 48 -5.96 -20.20 31.30
CA ALA A 48 -6.10 -18.74 31.15
C ALA A 48 -6.76 -18.10 32.38
N LEU A 49 -7.83 -18.70 32.90
CA LEU A 49 -8.51 -18.23 34.11
C LEU A 49 -7.61 -18.32 35.35
N ILE A 50 -6.82 -19.40 35.49
CA ILE A 50 -5.85 -19.54 36.60
C ILE A 50 -4.84 -18.39 36.55
N LYS A 51 -4.23 -18.14 35.38
CA LYS A 51 -3.24 -17.06 35.19
C LYS A 51 -3.79 -15.69 35.56
N ILE A 52 -5.06 -15.43 35.25
CA ILE A 52 -5.74 -14.18 35.58
C ILE A 52 -6.05 -14.11 37.09
N LEU A 53 -6.59 -15.17 37.67
CA LEU A 53 -6.98 -15.21 39.09
C LEU A 53 -5.79 -15.23 40.05
N ASP A 54 -4.63 -15.77 39.63
CA ASP A 54 -3.38 -15.69 40.39
C ASP A 54 -2.83 -14.24 40.45
N ARG A 55 -3.32 -13.32 39.60
CA ARG A 55 -2.98 -11.88 39.59
C ARG A 55 -4.22 -10.99 39.71
N PRO A 56 -4.94 -11.05 40.85
CA PRO A 56 -6.27 -10.46 40.97
C PRO A 56 -6.29 -8.93 41.00
N GLU A 57 -5.17 -8.28 41.31
CA GLU A 57 -5.04 -6.82 41.38
C GLU A 57 -5.35 -6.14 40.04
N GLY A 58 -4.85 -6.69 38.93
CA GLY A 58 -5.09 -6.14 37.60
C GLY A 58 -6.55 -6.22 37.19
N VAL A 59 -7.24 -7.32 37.53
CA VAL A 59 -8.68 -7.49 37.30
C VAL A 59 -9.47 -6.50 38.13
N ARG A 60 -9.08 -6.30 39.40
CA ARG A 60 -9.78 -5.35 40.28
C ARG A 60 -9.70 -3.91 39.76
N LYS A 61 -8.53 -3.48 39.29
CA LYS A 61 -8.36 -2.16 38.67
C LYS A 61 -9.32 -1.94 37.50
N ILE A 62 -9.52 -2.95 36.64
CA ILE A 62 -10.47 -2.87 35.52
C ILE A 62 -11.91 -2.70 36.02
N TYR A 63 -12.30 -3.46 37.05
CA TYR A 63 -13.63 -3.36 37.67
C TYR A 63 -13.88 -1.97 38.25
N ASP A 64 -12.91 -1.41 38.99
CA ASP A 64 -13.02 -0.11 39.64
C ASP A 64 -13.13 1.03 38.60
N GLU A 65 -12.35 0.97 37.51
CA GLU A 65 -12.41 1.94 36.40
C GLU A 65 -13.69 1.83 35.54
N CYS A 66 -14.46 0.75 35.70
CA CYS A 66 -15.74 0.54 35.00
C CYS A 66 -16.97 0.79 35.89
N ARG A 67 -16.79 1.30 37.12
CA ARG A 67 -17.88 1.78 37.95
C ARG A 67 -18.36 3.14 37.46
N ASP A 68 -19.68 3.31 37.41
CA ASP A 68 -20.29 4.62 37.16
C ASP A 68 -20.23 5.52 38.42
N LYS A 69 -20.71 6.76 38.28
CA LYS A 69 -20.78 7.73 39.39
C LYS A 69 -21.68 7.27 40.55
N ASN A 70 -22.53 6.27 40.32
CA ASN A 70 -23.47 5.70 41.29
C ASN A 70 -22.95 4.37 41.89
N GLY A 71 -21.74 3.94 41.53
CA GLY A 71 -21.13 2.69 42.00
C GLY A 71 -21.61 1.42 41.28
N LYS A 72 -22.42 1.54 40.22
CA LYS A 72 -22.88 0.42 39.40
C LYS A 72 -21.82 0.06 38.35
N ILE A 73 -21.54 -1.23 38.21
CA ILE A 73 -20.57 -1.75 37.24
C ILE A 73 -21.23 -1.88 35.86
N ASP A 74 -20.59 -1.32 34.83
CA ASP A 74 -20.94 -1.59 33.44
C ASP A 74 -20.33 -2.92 32.98
N GLU A 75 -21.15 -3.97 32.95
CA GLU A 75 -20.70 -5.33 32.63
C GLU A 75 -20.09 -5.45 31.23
N ASN A 76 -20.62 -4.72 30.25
CA ASN A 76 -20.10 -4.75 28.88
C ASN A 76 -18.72 -4.10 28.80
N LYS A 77 -18.56 -2.96 29.49
CA LYS A 77 -17.27 -2.25 29.54
C LYS A 77 -16.21 -3.09 30.26
N VAL A 78 -16.56 -3.78 31.35
CA VAL A 78 -15.66 -4.72 32.03
C VAL A 78 -15.25 -5.86 31.09
N CYS A 79 -16.20 -6.51 30.42
CA CYS A 79 -15.90 -7.56 29.45
C CYS A 79 -14.89 -7.10 28.39
N ILE A 80 -15.16 -5.97 27.73
CA ILE A 80 -14.30 -5.44 26.66
C ILE A 80 -12.88 -5.22 27.18
N ARG A 81 -12.73 -4.61 28.36
CA ARG A 81 -11.41 -4.33 28.95
C ARG A 81 -10.66 -5.57 29.39
N LEU A 82 -11.35 -6.56 29.95
CA LEU A 82 -10.72 -7.84 30.29
C LEU A 82 -10.16 -8.53 29.05
N ILE A 83 -10.90 -8.46 27.94
CA ILE A 83 -10.50 -9.06 26.68
C ILE A 83 -9.30 -8.34 26.05
N ASP A 84 -9.26 -7.01 26.14
CA ASP A 84 -8.14 -6.24 25.61
C ASP A 84 -6.87 -6.38 26.46
N GLU A 85 -6.98 -6.40 27.79
CA GLU A 85 -5.83 -6.49 28.69
C GLU A 85 -5.23 -7.91 28.76
N TYR A 86 -6.08 -8.94 28.79
CA TYR A 86 -5.64 -10.34 28.97
C TYR A 86 -5.72 -11.19 27.70
N GLU A 87 -6.10 -10.60 26.57
CA GLU A 87 -6.24 -11.28 25.27
C GLU A 87 -7.12 -12.55 25.29
N ILE A 88 -8.16 -12.54 26.11
CA ILE A 88 -9.10 -13.66 26.28
C ILE A 88 -10.35 -13.54 25.41
N SER A 89 -11.11 -14.63 25.28
CA SER A 89 -12.41 -14.60 24.59
C SER A 89 -13.50 -13.96 25.46
N ILE A 90 -14.60 -13.53 24.83
CA ILE A 90 -15.80 -13.07 25.54
C ILE A 90 -16.40 -14.15 26.45
N TYR A 91 -16.26 -15.42 26.07
CA TYR A 91 -16.75 -16.56 26.87
C TYR A 91 -15.93 -16.71 28.15
N THR A 92 -14.61 -16.58 28.05
CA THR A 92 -13.70 -16.62 29.20
C THR A 92 -13.94 -15.40 30.11
N ALA A 93 -14.10 -14.20 29.54
CA ALA A 93 -14.40 -12.99 30.31
C ALA A 93 -15.73 -13.11 31.07
N LYS A 94 -16.80 -13.57 30.41
CA LYS A 94 -18.10 -13.81 31.06
C LYS A 94 -18.02 -14.86 32.16
N THR A 95 -17.22 -15.92 31.97
CA THR A 95 -17.00 -16.95 33.00
C THR A 95 -16.31 -16.35 34.23
N LEU A 96 -15.27 -15.52 34.03
CA LEU A 96 -14.57 -14.81 35.10
C LEU A 96 -15.53 -13.90 35.88
N MET A 97 -16.36 -13.13 35.17
CA MET A 97 -17.37 -12.26 35.78
C MET A 97 -18.42 -13.05 36.57
N GLY A 98 -18.83 -14.21 36.04
CA GLY A 98 -19.80 -15.10 36.68
C GLY A 98 -19.34 -15.62 38.05
N TYR A 99 -18.04 -15.63 38.34
CA TYR A 99 -17.52 -15.99 39.66
C TYR A 99 -17.84 -14.95 40.73
N ARG A 100 -18.17 -13.70 40.36
CA ARG A 100 -18.42 -12.59 41.30
C ARG A 100 -17.31 -12.41 42.33
N ALA A 101 -16.09 -12.83 41.98
CA ALA A 101 -14.93 -12.85 42.85
C ALA A 101 -14.37 -11.45 43.14
N PHE A 102 -14.86 -10.43 42.44
CA PHE A 102 -14.36 -9.04 42.48
C PHE A 102 -15.45 -8.03 42.87
N ASP A 103 -16.63 -8.49 43.31
CA ASP A 103 -17.77 -7.63 43.65
C ASP A 103 -17.60 -6.95 45.03
N SER A 104 -16.98 -7.62 46.00
CA SER A 104 -16.70 -7.12 47.35
C SER A 104 -15.28 -6.53 47.47
N ALA A 105 -15.05 -5.70 48.50
CA ALA A 105 -13.84 -4.87 48.58
C ALA A 105 -12.58 -5.56 49.15
N ASP A 106 -12.70 -6.57 50.02
CA ASP A 106 -11.64 -6.76 51.03
C ASP A 106 -11.04 -8.15 51.20
N ASN A 107 -11.15 -9.06 50.22
CA ASN A 107 -10.11 -10.10 50.10
C ASN A 107 -10.22 -10.88 48.80
N PHE A 108 -9.10 -11.06 48.12
CA PHE A 108 -8.98 -11.92 46.94
C PHE A 108 -9.12 -13.42 47.27
N ASP A 109 -9.63 -13.78 48.45
CA ASP A 109 -9.82 -15.17 48.90
C ASP A 109 -10.80 -15.92 48.00
N SER A 110 -11.86 -15.24 47.52
CA SER A 110 -12.77 -15.83 46.53
C SER A 110 -12.03 -16.13 45.22
N ALA A 111 -11.24 -15.19 44.71
CA ALA A 111 -10.45 -15.38 43.49
C ALA A 111 -9.43 -16.54 43.65
N LYS A 112 -8.73 -16.60 44.79
CA LYS A 112 -7.81 -17.70 45.14
C LYS A 112 -8.53 -19.04 45.24
N ALA A 113 -9.69 -19.10 45.90
CA ALA A 113 -10.47 -20.33 46.01
C ALA A 113 -10.95 -20.84 44.65
N HIS A 114 -11.34 -19.94 43.74
CA HIS A 114 -11.65 -20.28 42.35
C HIS A 114 -10.42 -20.76 41.58
N ALA A 115 -9.26 -20.11 41.75
CA ALA A 115 -8.01 -20.53 41.14
C ALA A 115 -7.60 -21.95 41.57
N GLU A 116 -7.68 -22.29 42.87
CA GLU A 116 -7.35 -23.63 43.36
C GLU A 116 -8.31 -24.71 42.83
N LYS A 117 -9.61 -24.41 42.75
CA LYS A 117 -10.59 -25.31 42.10
C LYS A 117 -10.26 -25.55 40.63
N LEU A 118 -9.86 -24.49 39.92
CA LEU A 118 -9.47 -24.58 38.51
C LEU A 118 -8.16 -25.36 38.33
N LYS A 119 -7.17 -25.18 39.22
CA LYS A 119 -5.92 -25.97 39.22
C LYS A 119 -6.20 -27.46 39.41
N ALA A 120 -7.10 -27.80 40.34
CA ALA A 120 -7.54 -29.17 40.54
C ALA A 120 -8.26 -29.74 39.29
N ASN A 121 -9.10 -28.94 38.63
CA ASN A 121 -9.75 -29.36 37.39
C ASN A 121 -8.74 -29.57 36.25
N LEU A 122 -7.81 -28.64 36.07
CA LEU A 122 -6.76 -28.74 35.06
C LEU A 122 -5.89 -29.99 35.24
N LYS A 123 -5.57 -30.33 36.50
CA LYS A 123 -4.84 -31.55 36.83
C LYS A 123 -5.62 -32.80 36.43
N LYS A 124 -6.91 -32.87 36.75
CA LYS A 124 -7.78 -34.00 36.35
C LYS A 124 -7.86 -34.14 34.82
N ILE A 125 -7.93 -33.04 34.09
CA ILE A 125 -7.96 -33.07 32.63
C ILE A 125 -6.64 -33.64 32.09
N LYS A 126 -5.49 -33.20 32.62
CA LYS A 126 -4.17 -33.74 32.22
C LYS A 126 -4.03 -35.24 32.54
N GLU A 127 -4.40 -35.65 33.76
CA GLU A 127 -4.38 -37.06 34.19
C GLU A 127 -5.27 -37.95 33.30
N LYS A 128 -6.43 -37.43 32.84
CA LYS A 128 -7.30 -38.13 31.89
C LYS A 128 -6.60 -38.41 30.56
N TYR A 129 -5.92 -37.41 29.98
CA TYR A 129 -5.19 -37.61 28.72
C TYR A 129 -3.99 -38.55 28.89
N GLU A 130 -3.28 -38.46 30.01
CA GLU A 130 -2.18 -39.37 30.34
C GLU A 130 -2.65 -40.83 30.42
N ALA A 131 -3.82 -41.08 31.03
CA ALA A 131 -4.43 -42.40 31.08
C ALA A 131 -4.85 -42.94 29.69
N GLU A 132 -5.18 -42.04 28.75
CA GLU A 132 -5.47 -42.38 27.34
C GLU A 132 -4.20 -42.54 26.47
N GLY A 133 -3.00 -42.40 27.07
CA GLY A 133 -1.71 -42.49 26.37
C GLY A 133 -1.34 -41.23 25.58
N CYS A 134 -1.94 -40.09 25.92
CA CYS A 134 -1.73 -38.79 25.30
C CYS A 134 -1.19 -37.78 26.32
N MET A 135 -0.59 -36.69 25.86
CA MET A 135 -0.20 -35.56 26.71
C MET A 135 -0.68 -34.26 26.08
N LEU A 136 -0.91 -33.23 26.91
CA LEU A 136 -1.20 -31.88 26.44
C LEU A 136 0.09 -31.07 26.46
N ASN A 137 0.47 -30.49 25.32
CA ASN A 137 1.62 -29.57 25.25
C ASN A 137 1.27 -28.16 25.81
N ASP A 138 2.21 -27.21 25.75
CA ASP A 138 2.02 -25.84 26.24
C ASP A 138 0.89 -25.06 25.55
N ARG A 139 0.44 -25.54 24.38
CA ARG A 139 -0.69 -24.97 23.62
C ARG A 139 -2.00 -25.73 23.86
N PHE A 140 -2.00 -26.70 24.77
CA PHE A 140 -3.10 -27.61 25.05
C PHE A 140 -3.51 -28.46 23.84
N GLU A 141 -2.56 -28.70 22.93
CA GLU A 141 -2.73 -29.62 21.80
C GLU A 141 -2.48 -31.06 22.30
N VAL A 142 -3.32 -31.98 21.85
CA VAL A 142 -3.20 -33.41 22.17
C VAL A 142 -2.02 -34.00 21.41
N VAL A 143 -1.03 -34.51 22.13
CA VAL A 143 0.18 -35.15 21.61
C VAL A 143 0.13 -36.64 21.93
N ARG A 144 0.22 -37.49 20.92
CA ARG A 144 0.36 -38.95 21.06
C ARG A 144 1.70 -39.37 20.45
N GLN A 145 2.52 -40.12 21.19
CA GLN A 145 3.84 -40.58 20.73
C GLN A 145 4.74 -39.44 20.17
N GLY A 146 4.70 -38.27 20.80
CA GLY A 146 5.51 -37.11 20.38
C GLY A 146 5.00 -36.36 19.14
N LYS A 147 3.85 -36.74 18.56
CA LYS A 147 3.23 -36.02 17.43
C LYS A 147 1.88 -35.44 17.84
N VAL A 148 1.62 -34.20 17.41
CA VAL A 148 0.34 -33.52 17.62
C VAL A 148 -0.76 -34.22 16.80
N GLU A 149 -1.81 -34.70 17.47
CA GLU A 149 -3.00 -35.24 16.81
C GLU A 149 -3.71 -34.11 16.05
N LYS A 150 -3.99 -34.37 14.77
CA LYS A 150 -4.77 -33.47 13.93
C LYS A 150 -6.12 -34.09 13.59
N SER A 151 -7.14 -33.23 13.49
CA SER A 151 -8.46 -33.63 13.04
C SER A 151 -9.04 -32.58 12.10
N VAL A 152 -9.87 -33.03 11.15
CA VAL A 152 -10.60 -32.13 10.26
C VAL A 152 -11.84 -31.62 10.99
N ARG A 153 -11.75 -30.43 11.58
CA ARG A 153 -12.83 -29.81 12.36
C ARG A 153 -13.15 -28.39 11.89
N LYS A 154 -14.24 -27.83 12.41
CA LYS A 154 -14.54 -26.40 12.33
C LYS A 154 -13.88 -25.67 13.51
N LEU A 155 -13.72 -24.36 13.36
CA LEU A 155 -13.35 -23.50 14.49
C LEU A 155 -14.47 -23.50 15.53
N THR A 156 -14.11 -23.51 16.81
CA THR A 156 -15.06 -23.31 17.92
C THR A 156 -15.47 -21.85 18.00
N GLU A 157 -16.57 -21.54 18.67
CA GLU A 157 -17.00 -20.15 18.84
C GLU A 157 -15.96 -19.31 19.58
N GLU A 158 -15.24 -19.92 20.52
CA GLU A 158 -14.16 -19.29 21.27
C GLU A 158 -12.94 -18.96 20.39
N GLU A 159 -12.56 -19.86 19.49
CA GLU A 159 -11.49 -19.58 18.51
C GLU A 159 -11.90 -18.45 17.55
N ILE A 160 -13.16 -18.46 17.09
CA ILE A 160 -13.70 -17.42 16.21
C ILE A 160 -13.64 -16.06 16.91
N ASP A 161 -14.12 -15.97 18.16
CA ASP A 161 -14.11 -14.72 18.92
C ASP A 161 -12.68 -14.20 19.13
N LEU A 162 -11.73 -15.07 19.50
CA LEU A 162 -10.31 -14.68 19.63
C LEU A 162 -9.73 -14.12 18.33
N ILE A 163 -9.97 -14.79 17.19
CA ILE A 163 -9.50 -14.32 15.88
C ILE A 163 -10.13 -12.98 15.52
N VAL A 164 -11.45 -12.87 15.66
CA VAL A 164 -12.21 -11.67 15.33
C VAL A 164 -11.71 -10.48 16.13
N ARG A 165 -11.48 -10.66 17.44
CA ARG A 165 -11.01 -9.59 18.33
C ARG A 165 -9.57 -9.19 18.06
N ARG A 166 -8.68 -10.16 17.83
CA ARG A 166 -7.30 -9.89 17.42
C ARG A 166 -7.27 -9.02 16.17
N VAL A 167 -8.04 -9.38 15.14
CA VAL A 167 -8.09 -8.59 13.90
C VAL A 167 -8.77 -7.24 14.12
N ALA A 168 -9.82 -7.18 14.95
CA ALA A 168 -10.48 -5.91 15.29
C ALA A 168 -9.52 -4.93 16.00
N ARG A 169 -8.59 -5.43 16.83
CA ARG A 169 -7.51 -4.61 17.42
C ARG A 169 -6.55 -4.10 16.35
N ILE A 170 -6.10 -4.98 15.45
CA ILE A 170 -5.19 -4.64 14.34
C ILE A 170 -5.73 -3.48 13.49
N VAL A 171 -7.02 -3.55 13.10
CA VAL A 171 -7.66 -2.50 12.27
C VAL A 171 -8.27 -1.35 13.07
N LYS A 172 -8.20 -1.39 14.41
CA LYS A 172 -8.79 -0.41 15.34
C LYS A 172 -10.32 -0.24 15.21
N ILE A 173 -11.07 -1.34 15.11
CA ILE A 173 -12.54 -1.34 14.99
C ILE A 173 -13.26 -1.96 16.21
N GLY A 174 -12.52 -2.35 17.26
CA GLY A 174 -13.05 -3.09 18.41
C GLY A 174 -14.19 -2.41 19.19
N MET A 175 -14.32 -1.08 19.15
CA MET A 175 -15.43 -0.37 19.81
C MET A 175 -16.76 -0.40 19.02
N PHE A 176 -16.74 -0.89 17.78
CA PHE A 176 -17.90 -0.88 16.89
C PHE A 176 -18.46 -2.28 16.61
N MET A 177 -18.06 -3.29 17.39
CA MET A 177 -18.35 -4.71 17.12
C MET A 177 -19.84 -5.04 17.04
N ASP A 178 -20.66 -4.32 17.81
CA ASP A 178 -22.11 -4.50 17.88
C ASP A 178 -22.90 -3.62 16.91
N ARG A 179 -22.22 -2.71 16.20
CA ARG A 179 -22.85 -1.82 15.21
C ARG A 179 -23.08 -2.50 13.87
N TYR A 180 -24.03 -1.98 13.10
CA TYR A 180 -24.30 -2.37 11.72
C TYR A 180 -23.54 -1.45 10.73
N PRO A 181 -23.25 -1.91 9.50
CA PRO A 181 -22.48 -1.13 8.52
C PRO A 181 -23.06 0.27 8.22
N ASN A 182 -24.39 0.42 8.25
CA ASN A 182 -25.06 1.71 8.05
C ASN A 182 -24.84 2.72 9.19
N GLU A 183 -24.34 2.28 10.34
CA GLU A 183 -24.00 3.13 11.49
C GLU A 183 -22.51 3.54 11.51
N LEU A 184 -21.76 3.18 10.46
CA LEU A 184 -20.33 3.40 10.34
C LEU A 184 -20.00 4.40 9.23
N SER A 185 -18.93 5.18 9.44
CA SER A 185 -18.33 6.00 8.37
C SER A 185 -17.71 5.13 7.28
N GLY A 186 -17.46 5.70 6.09
CA GLY A 186 -16.84 4.97 4.97
C GLY A 186 -15.49 4.32 5.33
N GLY A 187 -14.65 5.02 6.09
CA GLY A 187 -13.36 4.48 6.55
C GLY A 187 -13.52 3.37 7.59
N GLN A 188 -14.52 3.48 8.47
CA GLN A 188 -14.87 2.41 9.42
C GLN A 188 -15.38 1.17 8.68
N GLN A 189 -16.26 1.33 7.69
CA GLN A 189 -16.71 0.22 6.85
C GLN A 189 -15.53 -0.45 6.13
N GLN A 190 -14.59 0.32 5.59
CA GLN A 190 -13.40 -0.24 4.98
C GLN A 190 -12.55 -1.04 5.98
N ARG A 191 -12.34 -0.53 7.20
CA ARG A 191 -11.64 -1.27 8.28
C ARG A 191 -12.34 -2.60 8.59
N VAL A 192 -13.68 -2.65 8.58
CA VAL A 192 -14.45 -3.90 8.74
C VAL A 192 -14.21 -4.85 7.58
N ALA A 193 -14.19 -4.35 6.34
CA ALA A 193 -13.94 -5.17 5.16
C ALA A 193 -12.53 -5.76 5.15
N ILE A 194 -11.52 -4.96 5.48
CA ILE A 194 -10.14 -5.40 5.67
C ILE A 194 -10.08 -6.46 6.77
N ALA A 195 -10.70 -6.22 7.93
CA ALA A 195 -10.71 -7.17 9.04
C ALA A 195 -11.32 -8.52 8.64
N ARG A 196 -12.45 -8.49 7.93
CA ARG A 196 -13.09 -9.69 7.41
C ARG A 196 -12.15 -10.48 6.48
N THR A 197 -11.41 -9.78 5.62
CA THR A 197 -10.50 -10.43 4.68
C THR A 197 -9.21 -10.93 5.35
N LEU A 198 -8.76 -10.30 6.43
CA LEU A 198 -7.60 -10.70 7.22
C LEU A 198 -7.89 -11.85 8.20
N ALA A 199 -9.13 -11.98 8.69
CA ALA A 199 -9.50 -12.97 9.70
C ALA A 199 -9.10 -14.43 9.36
N PRO A 200 -9.22 -14.91 8.11
CA PRO A 200 -8.77 -16.25 7.73
C PRO A 200 -7.25 -16.45 7.65
N GLU A 201 -6.45 -15.43 7.97
CA GLU A 201 -4.99 -15.38 7.82
C GLU A 201 -4.54 -15.77 6.39
N PRO A 202 -4.92 -14.96 5.38
CA PRO A 202 -4.50 -15.23 4.01
C PRO A 202 -2.99 -15.03 3.87
N LYS A 203 -2.36 -15.81 2.99
CA LYS A 203 -0.95 -15.61 2.61
C LYS A 203 -0.79 -14.45 1.61
N VAL A 204 -1.80 -14.25 0.79
CA VAL A 204 -1.85 -13.21 -0.25
C VAL A 204 -3.18 -12.48 -0.18
N LEU A 205 -3.13 -11.15 -0.19
CA LEU A 205 -4.28 -10.26 -0.16
C LEU A 205 -4.35 -9.46 -1.46
N PHE A 206 -5.40 -9.69 -2.24
CA PHE A 206 -5.71 -8.91 -3.44
C PHE A 206 -6.63 -7.76 -3.08
N MET A 207 -6.30 -6.55 -3.54
CA MET A 207 -7.11 -5.36 -3.37
C MET A 207 -7.33 -4.70 -4.72
N ASP A 208 -8.60 -4.51 -5.08
CA ASP A 208 -9.01 -3.84 -6.31
C ASP A 208 -9.57 -2.45 -5.97
N GLU A 209 -8.75 -1.43 -6.24
CA GLU A 209 -8.92 0.00 -5.90
C GLU A 209 -9.69 0.27 -4.59
N PRO A 210 -9.22 -0.25 -3.44
CA PRO A 210 -10.00 -0.22 -2.21
C PRO A 210 -10.22 1.19 -1.63
N LEU A 211 -9.54 2.22 -2.15
CA LEU A 211 -9.59 3.60 -1.67
C LEU A 211 -10.35 4.56 -2.61
N SER A 212 -10.77 4.11 -3.79
CA SER A 212 -11.36 4.98 -4.83
C SER A 212 -12.66 5.66 -4.38
N ASN A 213 -13.47 4.99 -3.54
CA ASN A 213 -14.75 5.50 -3.05
C ASN A 213 -14.65 6.47 -1.85
N LEU A 214 -13.44 6.77 -1.37
CA LEU A 214 -13.23 7.61 -0.19
C LEU A 214 -12.89 9.06 -0.57
N ASP A 215 -13.19 10.00 0.32
CA ASP A 215 -12.75 11.40 0.17
C ASP A 215 -11.24 11.54 0.33
N ALA A 216 -10.67 12.65 -0.16
CA ALA A 216 -9.22 12.86 -0.20
C ALA A 216 -8.55 12.79 1.18
N LYS A 217 -9.19 13.30 2.24
CA LYS A 217 -8.62 13.31 3.60
C LYS A 217 -8.59 11.89 4.16
N LEU A 218 -9.69 11.16 3.99
CA LEU A 218 -9.80 9.79 4.45
C LEU A 218 -8.91 8.82 3.66
N ARG A 219 -8.70 9.07 2.36
CA ARG A 219 -7.71 8.31 1.55
C ARG A 219 -6.32 8.39 2.16
N ILE A 220 -5.86 9.57 2.57
CA ILE A 220 -4.53 9.74 3.18
C ILE A 220 -4.42 8.94 4.49
N GLU A 221 -5.44 9.01 5.36
CA GLU A 221 -5.47 8.24 6.61
C GLU A 221 -5.43 6.73 6.33
N MET A 222 -6.27 6.25 5.42
CA MET A 222 -6.38 4.83 5.12
C MET A 222 -5.14 4.28 4.39
N ARG A 223 -4.44 5.08 3.59
CA ARG A 223 -3.12 4.70 3.02
C ARG A 223 -2.11 4.41 4.13
N SER A 224 -1.98 5.32 5.09
CA SER A 224 -1.06 5.14 6.22
C SER A 224 -1.40 3.88 7.03
N GLU A 225 -2.69 3.62 7.26
CA GLU A 225 -3.12 2.40 7.95
C GLU A 225 -2.86 1.13 7.13
N LEU A 226 -3.08 1.14 5.81
CA LEU A 226 -2.75 -0.01 4.95
C LEU A 226 -1.25 -0.33 4.94
N GLN A 227 -0.39 0.70 4.91
CA GLN A 227 1.05 0.53 5.02
C GLN A 227 1.45 -0.09 6.36
N ARG A 228 0.90 0.42 7.46
CA ARG A 228 1.10 -0.15 8.80
C ARG A 228 0.65 -1.61 8.86
N LEU A 229 -0.53 -1.92 8.32
CA LEU A 229 -1.06 -3.29 8.27
C LEU A 229 -0.15 -4.24 7.49
N HIS A 230 0.42 -3.80 6.36
CA HIS A 230 1.37 -4.61 5.59
C HIS A 230 2.61 -4.97 6.43
N ILE A 231 3.17 -4.00 7.16
CA ILE A 231 4.33 -4.19 8.03
C ILE A 231 3.99 -5.10 9.22
N ASP A 232 2.87 -4.83 9.91
CA ASP A 232 2.46 -5.55 11.12
C ASP A 232 2.10 -7.03 10.83
N THR A 233 1.52 -7.31 9.64
CA THR A 233 1.03 -8.65 9.30
C THR A 233 1.99 -9.49 8.45
N GLY A 234 2.90 -8.85 7.68
CA GLY A 234 3.80 -9.54 6.76
C GLY A 234 3.10 -10.25 5.58
N ILE A 235 1.82 -9.98 5.36
CA ILE A 235 1.04 -10.59 4.27
C ILE A 235 1.44 -9.96 2.93
N THR A 236 1.55 -10.76 1.87
CA THR A 236 1.81 -10.26 0.52
C THR A 236 0.57 -9.53 -0.01
N PHE A 237 0.70 -8.24 -0.33
CA PHE A 237 -0.37 -7.45 -0.93
C PHE A 237 -0.19 -7.34 -2.43
N ILE A 238 -1.28 -7.52 -3.17
CA ILE A 238 -1.39 -7.16 -4.59
C ILE A 238 -2.47 -6.09 -4.67
N TYR A 239 -2.05 -4.86 -4.93
CA TYR A 239 -2.89 -3.66 -4.92
C TYR A 239 -3.01 -3.12 -6.34
N VAL A 240 -4.23 -2.99 -6.83
CA VAL A 240 -4.53 -2.41 -8.14
C VAL A 240 -5.09 -1.01 -7.94
N THR A 241 -4.55 -0.03 -8.68
CA THR A 241 -5.00 1.37 -8.66
C THR A 241 -4.62 2.08 -9.95
N HIS A 242 -5.42 3.09 -10.29
CA HIS A 242 -5.09 4.08 -11.32
C HIS A 242 -4.45 5.35 -10.73
N ASP A 243 -4.40 5.50 -9.39
CA ASP A 243 -3.80 6.65 -8.72
C ASP A 243 -2.28 6.42 -8.53
N GLN A 244 -1.49 7.24 -9.22
CA GLN A 244 -0.04 7.20 -9.15
C GLN A 244 0.47 7.46 -7.73
N LEU A 245 -0.15 8.39 -6.98
CA LEU A 245 0.30 8.72 -5.63
C LEU A 245 0.12 7.53 -4.69
N GLU A 246 -0.93 6.73 -4.88
CA GLU A 246 -1.13 5.48 -4.15
C GLU A 246 -0.03 4.47 -4.49
N ALA A 247 0.25 4.24 -5.77
CA ALA A 247 1.31 3.34 -6.20
C ALA A 247 2.68 3.78 -5.64
N MET A 248 2.98 5.08 -5.70
CA MET A 248 4.26 5.63 -5.27
C MET A 248 4.49 5.59 -3.75
N THR A 249 3.43 5.63 -2.95
CA THR A 249 3.52 5.70 -1.48
C THR A 249 3.30 4.36 -0.79
N LEU A 250 2.51 3.46 -1.36
CA LEU A 250 2.18 2.17 -0.75
C LEU A 250 3.05 1.02 -1.26
N ALA A 251 3.49 1.06 -2.51
CA ALA A 251 4.09 -0.11 -3.14
C ALA A 251 5.56 -0.29 -2.76
N THR A 252 5.95 -1.54 -2.53
CA THR A 252 7.37 -1.94 -2.50
C THR A 252 7.93 -2.06 -3.92
N LYS A 253 7.11 -2.55 -4.84
CA LYS A 253 7.35 -2.59 -6.29
C LYS A 253 6.06 -2.27 -7.04
N ILE A 254 6.18 -1.53 -8.13
CA ILE A 254 5.08 -1.13 -9.00
C ILE A 254 5.16 -1.96 -10.28
N CYS A 255 4.03 -2.52 -10.70
CA CYS A 255 3.86 -3.20 -11.98
C CYS A 255 3.05 -2.28 -12.88
N LEU A 256 3.72 -1.52 -13.75
CA LEU A 256 3.07 -0.54 -14.61
C LEU A 256 2.64 -1.22 -15.92
N ILE A 257 1.34 -1.19 -16.22
CA ILE A 257 0.74 -1.88 -17.35
C ILE A 257 0.05 -0.86 -18.25
N ASN A 258 0.21 -0.98 -19.56
CA ASN A 258 -0.53 -0.21 -20.56
C ASN A 258 -1.10 -1.15 -21.61
N ASN A 259 -2.40 -1.03 -21.94
CA ASN A 259 -3.10 -1.90 -22.88
C ASN A 259 -2.85 -3.41 -22.66
N GLY A 260 -2.73 -3.82 -21.40
CA GLY A 260 -2.45 -5.20 -20.99
C GLY A 260 -1.01 -5.68 -21.24
N VAL A 261 -0.10 -4.79 -21.61
CA VAL A 261 1.34 -5.05 -21.76
C VAL A 261 2.08 -4.45 -20.57
N LEU A 262 2.97 -5.23 -19.96
CA LEU A 262 3.86 -4.76 -18.91
C LEU A 262 4.87 -3.76 -19.50
N GLN A 263 4.88 -2.55 -18.96
CA GLN A 263 5.78 -1.49 -19.38
C GLN A 263 7.06 -1.50 -18.54
N GLN A 264 6.92 -1.59 -17.21
CA GLN A 264 8.05 -1.64 -16.27
C GLN A 264 7.63 -2.28 -14.94
N TYR A 265 8.57 -2.94 -14.25
CA TYR A 265 8.39 -3.55 -12.93
C TYR A 265 9.55 -3.26 -11.99
N ASP A 266 9.48 -2.16 -11.23
CA ASP A 266 10.56 -1.70 -10.35
C ASP A 266 10.02 -1.02 -9.09
N ALA A 267 10.92 -0.63 -8.17
CA ALA A 267 10.55 0.15 -6.99
C ALA A 267 10.08 1.57 -7.38
N PRO A 268 9.22 2.22 -6.57
CA PRO A 268 8.64 3.53 -6.93
C PRO A 268 9.64 4.58 -7.39
N LEU A 269 10.72 4.80 -6.62
CA LEU A 269 11.72 5.82 -6.96
C LEU A 269 12.59 5.44 -8.15
N ASP A 270 12.76 4.14 -8.42
CA ASP A 270 13.52 3.67 -9.58
C ASP A 270 12.74 3.88 -10.87
N ILE A 271 11.43 3.60 -10.86
CA ILE A 271 10.55 3.91 -12.00
C ILE A 271 10.54 5.42 -12.29
N TYR A 272 10.48 6.25 -11.25
CA TYR A 272 10.47 7.70 -11.42
C TYR A 272 11.77 8.23 -12.05
N LYS A 273 12.92 7.76 -11.54
CA LYS A 273 14.26 8.22 -11.95
C LYS A 273 14.77 7.60 -13.24
N LYS A 274 14.40 6.34 -13.51
CA LYS A 274 14.85 5.56 -14.66
C LYS A 274 13.66 4.85 -15.32
N PRO A 275 12.77 5.61 -15.97
CA PRO A 275 11.68 5.05 -16.74
C PRO A 275 12.21 4.36 -18.01
N ASP A 276 11.73 3.15 -18.32
CA ASP A 276 12.22 2.38 -19.48
C ASP A 276 11.80 2.98 -20.83
N ASN A 277 10.72 3.76 -20.85
CA ASN A 277 10.17 4.36 -22.06
C ASN A 277 9.40 5.67 -21.79
N LEU A 278 9.01 6.35 -22.86
CA LEU A 278 8.28 7.62 -22.83
C LEU A 278 6.94 7.53 -22.07
N PHE A 279 6.20 6.43 -22.20
CA PHE A 279 4.96 6.23 -21.45
C PHE A 279 5.21 6.20 -19.95
N VAL A 280 6.21 5.44 -19.49
CA VAL A 280 6.52 5.38 -18.06
C VAL A 280 6.99 6.73 -17.53
N ALA A 281 7.79 7.46 -18.31
CA ALA A 281 8.25 8.79 -17.96
C ALA A 281 7.09 9.79 -17.82
N ASP A 282 6.15 9.77 -18.77
CA ASP A 282 4.97 10.63 -18.77
C ASP A 282 3.99 10.27 -17.65
N PHE A 283 3.74 8.97 -17.48
CA PHE A 283 2.75 8.47 -16.55
C PHE A 283 3.17 8.59 -15.10
N VAL A 284 4.46 8.57 -14.76
CA VAL A 284 4.89 8.57 -13.35
C VAL A 284 5.43 9.92 -12.95
N GLY A 285 4.63 10.69 -12.20
CA GLY A 285 5.03 11.98 -11.63
C GLY A 285 3.90 13.02 -11.70
N ASN A 286 3.78 13.83 -10.65
CA ASN A 286 2.85 14.95 -10.63
C ASN A 286 3.57 16.19 -10.06
N PRO A 287 3.90 17.20 -10.88
CA PRO A 287 3.49 17.36 -12.30
C PRO A 287 4.17 16.38 -13.26
N ALA A 288 3.56 16.21 -14.44
CA ALA A 288 4.11 15.38 -15.51
C ALA A 288 5.47 15.90 -16.00
N ILE A 289 6.26 15.02 -16.60
CA ILE A 289 7.56 15.37 -17.20
C ILE A 289 7.37 16.31 -18.40
N ASN A 290 8.33 17.19 -18.63
CA ASN A 290 8.36 17.98 -19.85
C ASN A 290 9.09 17.21 -20.94
N PHE A 291 8.48 17.11 -22.12
CA PHE A 291 9.14 16.58 -23.32
C PHE A 291 9.55 17.70 -24.27
N ILE A 292 10.77 17.59 -24.78
CA ILE A 292 11.34 18.51 -25.78
C ILE A 292 11.86 17.65 -26.94
N GLU A 293 11.35 17.91 -28.15
CA GLU A 293 11.91 17.27 -29.34
C GLU A 293 13.27 17.87 -29.67
N ALA A 294 14.19 16.99 -30.05
CA ALA A 294 15.57 17.37 -30.33
C ALA A 294 16.10 16.58 -31.52
N ARG A 295 16.91 17.21 -32.36
CA ARG A 295 17.60 16.54 -33.46
C ARG A 295 19.09 16.76 -33.37
N GLY A 296 19.90 15.71 -33.50
CA GLY A 296 21.33 15.83 -33.24
C GLY A 296 22.20 14.64 -33.62
N LYS A 297 23.51 14.78 -33.36
CA LYS A 297 24.52 13.76 -33.62
C LYS A 297 25.47 13.61 -32.44
N GLN A 298 25.88 12.37 -32.19
CA GLN A 298 26.92 12.08 -31.22
C GLN A 298 28.28 12.59 -31.71
N GLN A 299 29.01 13.23 -30.79
CA GLN A 299 30.37 13.73 -30.99
C GLN A 299 31.40 12.65 -30.60
N SER A 300 32.67 12.90 -30.94
CA SER A 300 33.77 11.96 -30.66
C SER A 300 34.05 11.76 -29.16
N ASP A 301 33.65 12.71 -28.31
CA ASP A 301 33.77 12.63 -26.85
C ASP A 301 32.61 11.87 -26.17
N GLY A 302 31.63 11.42 -26.96
CA GLY A 302 30.43 10.71 -26.50
C GLY A 302 29.24 11.62 -26.16
N SER A 303 29.43 12.95 -26.11
CA SER A 303 28.34 13.91 -25.96
C SER A 303 27.49 13.99 -27.22
N ILE A 304 26.27 14.54 -27.14
CA ILE A 304 25.36 14.65 -28.28
C ILE A 304 25.05 16.13 -28.49
N LEU A 305 25.45 16.67 -29.65
CA LEU A 305 25.09 18.02 -30.06
C LEU A 305 23.73 17.98 -30.73
N MET A 306 22.79 18.74 -30.18
CA MET A 306 21.39 18.71 -30.58
C MET A 306 20.84 20.11 -30.78
N THR A 307 19.80 20.21 -31.61
CA THR A 307 19.01 21.42 -31.78
C THR A 307 17.64 21.21 -31.16
N ILE A 308 17.21 22.15 -30.33
CA ILE A 308 15.90 22.19 -29.65
C ILE A 308 15.18 23.52 -29.94
N PHE A 309 13.89 23.60 -29.62
CA PHE A 309 13.07 24.83 -29.69
C PHE A 309 13.25 25.64 -30.98
N ASP A 310 13.20 24.99 -32.14
CA ASP A 310 13.37 25.63 -33.45
C ASP A 310 14.65 26.48 -33.57
N GLY A 311 15.81 25.92 -33.18
CA GLY A 311 17.12 26.45 -33.54
C GLY A 311 18.13 26.65 -32.40
N SER A 312 17.76 26.43 -31.14
CA SER A 312 18.70 26.54 -30.02
C SER A 312 19.62 25.33 -29.94
N GLN A 313 20.94 25.54 -29.85
CA GLN A 313 21.91 24.45 -29.74
C GLN A 313 22.16 24.07 -28.28
N VAL A 314 22.09 22.77 -28.01
CA VAL A 314 22.40 22.19 -26.70
C VAL A 314 23.33 21.01 -26.82
N ILE A 315 24.15 20.80 -25.80
CA ILE A 315 25.00 19.62 -25.65
C ILE A 315 24.41 18.77 -24.54
N PHE A 316 23.99 17.56 -24.90
CA PHE A 316 23.64 16.53 -23.93
C PHE A 316 24.89 15.73 -23.57
N ALA A 317 25.22 15.69 -22.28
CA ALA A 317 26.35 14.93 -21.74
C ALA A 317 25.80 13.70 -20.99
N PRO A 318 25.92 12.48 -21.55
CA PRO A 318 25.53 11.24 -20.89
C PRO A 318 26.31 11.00 -19.60
N ASP A 319 25.65 10.42 -18.59
CA ASP A 319 26.30 10.01 -17.35
C ASP A 319 27.20 8.77 -17.53
N GLU A 320 26.86 7.91 -18.48
CA GLU A 320 27.57 6.68 -18.80
C GLU A 320 28.13 6.75 -20.22
N LYS A 321 29.19 5.96 -20.50
CA LYS A 321 29.75 5.87 -21.86
C LYS A 321 28.69 5.32 -22.81
N LEU A 322 28.32 6.13 -23.79
CA LEU A 322 27.28 5.81 -24.77
C LEU A 322 27.90 5.69 -26.16
N ASN A 323 27.51 4.66 -26.90
CA ASN A 323 27.64 4.61 -28.35
C ASN A 323 26.23 4.40 -28.91
N LEU A 324 25.70 5.41 -29.62
CA LEU A 324 24.33 5.36 -30.14
C LEU A 324 24.12 4.22 -31.13
N SER A 325 25.10 3.94 -31.99
CA SER A 325 24.99 2.89 -33.00
C SER A 325 24.85 1.50 -32.37
N ASP A 326 25.67 1.21 -31.36
CA ASP A 326 25.59 -0.04 -30.59
C ASP A 326 24.28 -0.14 -29.80
N TRP A 327 23.80 1.00 -29.26
CA TRP A 327 22.54 1.05 -28.54
C TRP A 327 21.35 0.71 -29.44
N TYR A 328 21.25 1.32 -30.63
CA TYR A 328 20.18 1.02 -31.59
C TYR A 328 20.24 -0.43 -32.08
N ALA A 329 21.43 -0.97 -32.37
CA ALA A 329 21.59 -2.37 -32.76
C ALA A 329 21.17 -3.35 -31.66
N LYS A 330 21.33 -2.99 -30.39
CA LYS A 330 20.77 -3.77 -29.28
C LYS A 330 19.26 -3.60 -29.16
N ALA A 331 18.75 -2.37 -29.24
CA ALA A 331 17.34 -2.07 -29.06
C ALA A 331 16.44 -2.69 -30.14
N ASP A 332 16.94 -2.77 -31.37
CA ASP A 332 16.26 -3.40 -32.51
C ASP A 332 16.20 -4.95 -32.31
N ARG A 333 17.31 -5.58 -31.88
CA ARG A 333 17.34 -7.03 -31.52
C ARG A 333 16.36 -7.38 -30.40
N ASP A 334 16.38 -6.62 -29.30
CA ASP A 334 15.48 -6.84 -28.16
C ASP A 334 14.00 -6.62 -28.55
N GLY A 335 13.72 -5.83 -29.59
CA GLY A 335 12.39 -5.61 -30.13
C GLY A 335 11.85 -6.81 -30.91
N GLU A 336 12.70 -7.42 -31.75
CA GLU A 336 12.37 -8.61 -32.53
C GLU A 336 12.07 -9.81 -31.62
N GLU A 337 12.92 -10.11 -30.64
CA GLU A 337 12.73 -11.23 -29.70
C GLU A 337 11.43 -11.10 -28.89
N LYS A 338 11.08 -9.89 -28.42
CA LYS A 338 9.82 -9.66 -27.70
C LYS A 338 8.59 -9.88 -28.58
N SER A 339 8.67 -9.53 -29.87
CA SER A 339 7.56 -9.72 -30.81
C SER A 339 7.26 -11.20 -31.06
N GLU A 340 8.28 -12.06 -31.12
CA GLU A 340 8.12 -13.50 -31.26
C GLU A 340 7.55 -14.16 -29.99
N ALA A 341 7.89 -13.65 -28.80
CA ALA A 341 7.39 -14.18 -27.53
C ALA A 341 5.91 -13.78 -27.23
N LEU A 342 5.38 -12.75 -27.88
CA LEU A 342 4.04 -12.19 -27.65
C LEU A 342 2.95 -12.74 -28.61
N ILE A 343 3.26 -13.77 -29.41
CA ILE A 343 2.33 -14.40 -30.36
C ILE A 343 1.27 -15.24 -29.61
N GLU A 344 0.35 -14.57 -28.89
CA GLU A 344 -0.98 -15.11 -28.56
C GLU A 344 -1.98 -14.10 -27.93
N LYS A 345 -1.69 -12.79 -27.89
CA LYS A 345 -2.67 -11.81 -27.34
C LYS A 345 -3.00 -10.71 -28.32
N SER A 346 -4.30 -10.47 -28.48
CA SER A 346 -4.95 -9.43 -29.30
C SER A 346 -4.57 -7.97 -28.97
N ASN A 347 -3.60 -7.75 -28.08
CA ASN A 347 -3.21 -6.43 -27.60
C ASN A 347 -1.98 -5.97 -28.38
N LYS A 348 -2.11 -4.83 -29.07
CA LYS A 348 -1.02 -4.25 -29.87
C LYS A 348 -0.21 -3.28 -29.01
N ASP A 349 1.11 -3.41 -29.07
CA ASP A 349 2.05 -2.41 -28.56
C ASP A 349 2.05 -1.24 -29.56
N ILE A 350 1.20 -0.24 -29.31
CA ILE A 350 1.08 0.96 -30.15
C ILE A 350 2.11 1.98 -29.64
N PRO A 351 2.88 2.66 -30.52
CA PRO A 351 3.78 3.72 -30.11
C PRO A 351 3.04 4.74 -29.23
N PHE A 352 3.59 4.99 -28.04
CA PHE A 352 3.00 5.96 -27.13
C PHE A 352 3.09 7.37 -27.71
N ARG A 353 1.95 8.07 -27.78
CA ARG A 353 1.90 9.48 -28.18
C ARG A 353 2.16 10.35 -26.96
N TYR A 354 3.40 10.80 -26.82
CA TYR A 354 3.78 11.80 -25.83
C TYR A 354 3.29 13.19 -26.29
N HIS A 355 3.00 14.08 -25.33
CA HIS A 355 2.50 15.42 -25.62
C HIS A 355 3.59 16.45 -25.34
N VAL A 356 3.95 17.24 -26.36
CA VAL A 356 4.79 18.43 -26.18
C VAL A 356 3.85 19.62 -26.00
N HIS A 357 3.85 20.20 -24.80
CA HIS A 357 2.98 21.33 -24.51
C HIS A 357 3.39 22.57 -25.28
N MET A 358 2.46 23.12 -26.06
CA MET A 358 2.65 24.35 -26.85
C MET A 358 1.56 25.38 -26.51
N VAL A 359 1.86 26.66 -26.74
CA VAL A 359 0.93 27.78 -26.47
C VAL A 359 -0.25 27.78 -27.43
N ASN A 360 0.01 27.47 -28.69
CA ASN A 360 -1.02 27.23 -29.69
C ASN A 360 -1.06 25.73 -29.99
N GLU A 361 -2.19 25.08 -29.74
CA GLU A 361 -2.45 23.73 -30.24
C GLU A 361 -2.58 23.82 -31.76
N ILE A 362 -1.54 23.41 -32.48
CA ILE A 362 -1.65 23.20 -33.92
C ILE A 362 -2.60 22.00 -34.07
N GLY A 363 -3.76 22.23 -34.68
CA GLY A 363 -4.73 21.17 -34.95
C GLY A 363 -4.07 19.98 -35.65
N GLU A 364 -4.58 18.78 -35.38
CA GLU A 364 -4.10 17.50 -35.93
C GLU A 364 -4.02 17.51 -37.47
N SER A 365 -2.95 18.06 -38.02
CA SER A 365 -2.57 17.87 -39.41
C SER A 365 -1.08 18.15 -39.54
N ASP A 366 -0.28 17.10 -39.39
CA ASP A 366 0.81 16.84 -40.32
C ASP A 366 1.15 15.36 -40.21
N LYS A 367 1.28 14.70 -41.34
CA LYS A 367 1.79 13.33 -41.41
C LYS A 367 3.16 13.34 -40.71
N GLU A 368 3.24 12.79 -39.50
CA GLU A 368 4.51 12.65 -38.78
C GLU A 368 5.52 11.97 -39.71
N LYS A 369 6.60 12.68 -40.03
CA LYS A 369 7.73 12.07 -40.74
C LYS A 369 8.24 10.92 -39.88
N ALA A 370 8.56 9.80 -40.51
CA ALA A 370 9.18 8.67 -39.82
C ALA A 370 10.45 9.16 -39.11
N ALA A 371 10.48 9.02 -37.79
CA ALA A 371 11.61 9.43 -36.97
C ALA A 371 12.85 8.62 -37.33
N ASP A 372 13.98 9.31 -37.51
CA ASP A 372 15.27 8.67 -37.77
C ASP A 372 16.08 8.47 -36.48
N ASN A 373 17.29 7.93 -36.59
CA ASN A 373 18.18 7.70 -35.44
C ASN A 373 18.85 8.99 -34.91
N GLU A 374 18.58 10.13 -35.55
CA GLU A 374 19.05 11.47 -35.14
C GLU A 374 17.93 12.26 -34.44
N ASP A 375 16.71 11.73 -34.42
CA ASP A 375 15.56 12.32 -33.75
C ASP A 375 15.39 11.75 -32.33
N PHE A 376 15.39 12.63 -31.34
CA PHE A 376 15.37 12.31 -29.91
C PHE A 376 14.25 13.06 -29.20
N VAL A 377 13.89 12.55 -28.04
CA VAL A 377 13.01 13.24 -27.09
C VAL A 377 13.76 13.40 -25.78
N ILE A 378 13.92 14.64 -25.33
CA ILE A 378 14.49 14.96 -24.03
C ILE A 378 13.36 15.04 -23.02
N GLY A 379 13.46 14.28 -21.93
CA GLY A 379 12.55 14.35 -20.79
C GLY A 379 13.19 15.11 -19.62
N ILE A 380 12.57 16.22 -19.23
CA ILE A 380 13.01 17.07 -18.11
C ILE A 380 11.91 17.11 -17.05
N ARG A 381 12.19 16.55 -15.88
CA ARG A 381 11.26 16.61 -14.75
C ARG A 381 11.11 18.06 -14.25
N PRO A 382 9.92 18.49 -13.80
CA PRO A 382 9.67 19.88 -13.38
C PRO A 382 10.64 20.42 -12.32
N GLU A 383 11.15 19.57 -11.43
CA GLU A 383 12.13 19.94 -10.39
C GLU A 383 13.54 20.24 -10.92
N PHE A 384 13.84 19.86 -12.16
CA PHE A 384 15.11 20.17 -12.84
C PHE A 384 15.06 21.49 -13.63
N LEU A 385 13.90 22.17 -13.65
CA LEU A 385 13.76 23.51 -14.21
C LEU A 385 14.10 24.54 -13.14
N ASN A 386 15.26 25.18 -13.24
CA ASN A 386 15.68 26.20 -12.28
C ASN A 386 15.52 27.61 -12.86
N LEU A 387 14.86 28.49 -12.11
CA LEU A 387 14.75 29.90 -12.46
C LEU A 387 15.89 30.69 -11.82
N ASN A 388 16.70 31.35 -12.63
CA ASN A 388 17.85 32.13 -12.19
C ASN A 388 18.10 33.33 -13.13
N ASP A 389 18.51 34.47 -12.58
CA ASP A 389 18.76 35.68 -13.39
C ASP A 389 19.95 35.51 -14.38
N ASN A 390 20.80 34.51 -14.15
CA ASN A 390 21.93 34.15 -15.00
C ASN A 390 21.63 32.99 -15.96
N GLY A 391 20.36 32.61 -16.10
CA GLY A 391 19.95 31.49 -16.95
C GLY A 391 20.27 31.70 -18.42
N SER A 392 20.53 30.58 -19.11
CA SER A 392 20.92 30.57 -20.52
C SER A 392 19.71 30.61 -21.47
N ILE A 393 18.51 30.36 -20.95
CA ILE A 393 17.27 30.35 -21.74
C ILE A 393 16.34 31.44 -21.22
N GLU A 394 15.86 32.29 -22.12
CA GLU A 394 14.86 33.30 -21.82
C GLU A 394 13.44 32.73 -21.98
N GLY A 395 12.56 33.07 -21.05
CA GLY A 395 11.18 32.65 -21.06
C GLY A 395 10.28 33.62 -20.32
N GLU A 396 8.98 33.36 -20.37
CA GLU A 396 7.97 34.20 -19.75
C GLU A 396 7.04 33.37 -18.88
N ILE A 397 6.72 33.85 -17.68
CA ILE A 397 5.75 33.20 -16.80
C ILE A 397 4.37 33.23 -17.46
N TYR A 398 3.88 32.08 -17.90
CA TYR A 398 2.55 31.90 -18.46
C TYR A 398 1.50 31.73 -17.37
N SER A 399 1.81 30.93 -16.34
CA SER A 399 0.96 30.76 -15.16
C SER A 399 1.78 30.41 -13.92
N ALA A 400 1.32 30.82 -12.74
CA ALA A 400 1.91 30.45 -11.46
C ALA A 400 0.81 30.02 -10.48
N MET A 401 0.99 28.87 -9.86
CA MET A 401 0.04 28.24 -8.94
C MET A 401 0.77 27.94 -7.62
N PRO A 402 0.73 28.85 -6.64
CA PRO A 402 1.29 28.61 -5.32
C PRO A 402 0.43 27.57 -4.59
N THR A 403 1.06 26.50 -4.08
CA THR A 403 0.38 25.42 -3.35
C THR A 403 0.84 25.32 -1.88
N GLY A 404 1.55 26.34 -1.41
CA GLY A 404 2.03 26.47 -0.03
C GLY A 404 3.55 26.37 0.03
N MET A 405 4.09 25.15 0.08
CA MET A 405 5.55 24.94 0.18
C MET A 405 6.29 25.10 -1.16
N GLU A 406 5.55 25.01 -2.26
CA GLU A 406 6.05 25.12 -3.62
C GLU A 406 5.12 25.98 -4.47
N THR A 407 5.68 26.56 -5.53
CA THR A 407 4.93 27.24 -6.58
C THR A 407 5.16 26.49 -7.88
N MET A 408 4.09 25.91 -8.41
CA MET A 408 4.11 25.32 -9.75
C MET A 408 3.99 26.44 -10.78
N ILE A 409 4.94 26.50 -11.69
CA ILE A 409 5.00 27.51 -12.74
C ILE A 409 4.88 26.84 -14.10
N LYS A 410 4.27 27.55 -15.05
CA LYS A 410 4.40 27.24 -16.47
C LYS A 410 5.12 28.38 -17.15
N VAL A 411 6.20 28.05 -17.84
CA VAL A 411 7.08 28.99 -18.52
C VAL A 411 6.94 28.82 -20.02
N ARG A 412 6.61 29.90 -20.71
CA ARG A 412 6.56 29.96 -22.16
C ARG A 412 7.97 30.24 -22.70
N ILE A 413 8.43 29.41 -23.63
CA ILE A 413 9.67 29.58 -24.38
C ILE A 413 9.31 29.49 -25.86
N LYS A 414 9.36 30.61 -26.60
CA LYS A 414 8.80 30.71 -27.96
C LYS A 414 7.35 30.18 -28.00
N ASN A 415 7.09 29.08 -28.71
CA ASN A 415 5.78 28.42 -28.79
C ASN A 415 5.62 27.26 -27.80
N TYR A 416 6.63 26.92 -27.00
CA TYR A 416 6.64 25.79 -26.08
C TYR A 416 6.26 26.23 -24.66
N LEU A 417 5.71 25.30 -23.88
CA LEU A 417 5.33 25.51 -22.49
C LEU A 417 5.99 24.45 -21.62
N LEU A 418 6.86 24.86 -20.70
CA LEU A 418 7.48 23.97 -19.73
C LEU A 418 6.88 24.19 -18.35
N THR A 419 6.61 23.10 -17.64
CA THR A 419 6.19 23.12 -16.24
C THR A 419 7.42 23.02 -15.34
N GLY A 420 7.52 23.92 -14.35
CA GLY A 420 8.55 23.89 -13.32
C GLY A 420 7.95 23.90 -11.92
N VAL A 421 8.73 23.44 -10.95
CA VAL A 421 8.38 23.52 -9.52
C VAL A 421 9.47 24.30 -8.81
N VAL A 422 9.09 25.43 -8.19
CA VAL A 422 9.99 26.27 -7.40
C VAL A 422 9.65 26.13 -5.92
N PHE A 423 10.63 25.80 -5.09
CA PHE A 423 10.45 25.74 -3.64
C PHE A 423 10.40 27.14 -3.01
N GLY A 424 9.48 27.30 -2.07
CA GLY A 424 9.21 28.57 -1.41
C GLY A 424 8.00 29.29 -2.00
N GLY A 425 7.28 30.02 -1.14
CA GLY A 425 6.08 30.80 -1.51
C GLY A 425 6.39 32.05 -2.33
N VAL A 426 7.24 31.93 -3.35
CA VAL A 426 7.59 33.01 -4.27
C VAL A 426 6.40 33.22 -5.21
N LEU A 427 5.92 34.47 -5.26
CA LEU A 427 4.84 34.89 -6.15
C LEU A 427 5.46 35.40 -7.46
N TYR A 428 5.24 34.65 -8.53
CA TYR A 428 5.58 35.07 -9.89
C TYR A 428 4.39 35.80 -10.53
N LYS A 429 4.67 36.88 -11.26
CA LYS A 429 3.63 37.59 -12.02
C LYS A 429 3.49 36.97 -13.40
N ILE A 430 2.25 36.77 -13.87
CA ILE A 430 1.99 36.39 -15.25
C ILE A 430 2.55 37.47 -16.18
N GLY A 431 3.25 37.06 -17.24
CA GLY A 431 3.94 37.93 -18.18
C GLY A 431 5.34 38.37 -17.74
N GLN A 432 5.79 37.99 -16.55
CA GLN A 432 7.14 38.29 -16.08
C GLN A 432 8.17 37.56 -16.94
N GLN A 433 9.13 38.33 -17.47
CA GLN A 433 10.31 37.77 -18.14
C GLN A 433 11.24 37.16 -17.10
N ILE A 434 11.69 35.96 -17.38
CA ILE A 434 12.56 35.17 -16.51
C ILE A 434 13.65 34.51 -17.35
N LYS A 435 14.73 34.15 -16.69
CA LYS A 435 15.77 33.30 -17.23
C LYS A 435 15.77 31.97 -16.49
N LEU A 436 16.11 30.91 -17.22
CA LEU A 436 16.10 29.55 -16.71
C LEU A 436 17.26 28.74 -17.26
N ASP A 437 17.62 27.71 -16.50
CA ASP A 437 18.54 26.65 -16.89
C ASP A 437 17.94 25.28 -16.55
N PHE A 438 18.43 24.26 -17.23
CA PHE A 438 18.18 22.87 -16.86
C PHE A 438 19.29 22.39 -15.92
N ASN A 439 18.95 22.17 -14.66
CA ASN A 439 19.90 21.70 -13.65
C ASN A 439 19.62 20.25 -13.28
N GLY A 440 20.65 19.42 -13.28
CA GLY A 440 20.54 18.02 -12.86
C GLY A 440 21.41 17.09 -13.68
N LYS A 441 21.57 15.87 -13.18
CA LYS A 441 22.22 14.75 -13.89
C LYS A 441 21.23 13.67 -14.35
N ASP A 442 19.97 13.78 -13.95
CA ASP A 442 18.92 12.81 -14.27
C ASP A 442 18.00 13.33 -15.39
N ILE A 443 18.53 14.13 -16.33
CA ILE A 443 17.78 14.47 -17.55
C ILE A 443 17.76 13.24 -18.44
N LEU A 444 16.59 12.91 -18.94
CA LEU A 444 16.33 11.67 -19.66
C LEU A 444 16.44 11.92 -21.17
N LEU A 445 17.13 11.02 -21.89
CA LEU A 445 17.18 11.03 -23.34
C LEU A 445 16.50 9.77 -23.88
N PHE A 446 15.48 9.94 -24.71
CA PHE A 446 14.74 8.87 -25.36
C PHE A 446 14.93 8.90 -26.87
N SER A 447 14.79 7.74 -27.50
CA SER A 447 14.72 7.65 -28.96
C SER A 447 13.31 7.97 -29.42
N ARG A 448 13.16 8.89 -30.39
CA ARG A 448 11.84 9.16 -31.00
C ARG A 448 11.32 7.95 -31.81
N LYS A 449 12.23 7.16 -32.39
CA LYS A 449 11.91 5.99 -33.24
C LYS A 449 11.15 4.91 -32.48
N ASN A 450 11.58 4.56 -31.27
CA ASN A 450 11.03 3.43 -30.51
C ASN A 450 10.52 3.81 -29.10
N GLY A 451 10.68 5.07 -28.68
CA GLY A 451 10.23 5.57 -27.39
C GLY A 451 10.99 5.02 -26.17
N LYS A 452 12.05 4.23 -26.35
CA LYS A 452 12.85 3.66 -25.25
C LYS A 452 13.85 4.68 -24.71
N LEU A 453 14.16 4.57 -23.42
CA LEU A 453 15.21 5.34 -22.77
C LEU A 453 16.59 4.95 -23.32
N ILE A 454 17.34 5.92 -23.83
CA ILE A 454 18.71 5.75 -24.29
C ILE A 454 19.66 5.84 -23.10
N THR A 455 19.61 6.96 -22.38
CA THR A 455 20.51 7.25 -21.26
C THR A 455 19.94 8.37 -20.38
N ARG A 456 20.59 8.59 -19.24
CA ARG A 456 20.46 9.79 -18.41
C ARG A 456 21.71 10.65 -18.52
N GLY A 457 21.59 11.92 -18.16
CA GLY A 457 22.70 12.85 -18.17
C GLY A 457 22.30 14.28 -17.87
N SER A 458 23.14 15.21 -18.33
CA SER A 458 22.95 16.65 -18.15
C SER A 458 22.87 17.38 -19.47
N ILE A 459 22.23 18.53 -19.48
CA ILE A 459 22.12 19.40 -20.64
C ILE A 459 22.85 20.69 -20.36
N LYS A 460 23.64 21.15 -21.32
CA LYS A 460 24.23 22.48 -21.33
C LYS A 460 23.80 23.21 -22.58
N VAL A 461 23.29 24.42 -22.41
CA VAL A 461 22.98 25.31 -23.54
C VAL A 461 24.28 25.87 -24.08
N LYS A 462 24.47 25.78 -25.39
CA LYS A 462 25.63 26.33 -26.06
C LYS A 462 25.34 27.80 -26.33
N GLN A 463 26.03 28.69 -25.59
CA GLN A 463 25.94 30.14 -25.78
C GLN A 463 26.50 30.57 -27.13
#